data_AF-A0A9Q5YL62-F1
#
_entry.id   AF-A0A9Q5YL62-F1
#
_cell.length_a   1.000
_cell.length_b   1.000
_cell.length_c   1.000
_cell.angle_alpha   90.00
_cell.angle_beta   90.00
_cell.angle_gamma   90.00
#
_symmetry.space_group_name_H-M   'P 1'
#
loop_
_entity.id
_entity.type
_entity.pdbx_description
1 polymer ?
#
loop_
_entity_poly.entity_id
_entity_poly.type
_entity_poly.pdbx_seq_one_letter_code
_entity_poly.pdbx_strand_id
1 'polypeptide(L)'
;MDTLIKKKPTQTPSSSYFKEGILLGLCHGIMADNQILDEELIFLKDWIYSQIELTEEHPGSDIVKLINIALEEHPVRPATMQSLIEGFEAIFSAYQNREDPWAVFIGLCYGVLADDAIAPADIELLLNWLEEHPEVKVQSQLEVLLPSLYQTRTANLSLDKVKIELYDFIQMLDK
;
A
#
# COMPACT_ATOMS: atom_id res chain seq x y z
N MET A 1 -42.18 14.38 0.95
CA MET A 1 -40.78 14.80 1.16
C MET A 1 -40.03 13.56 1.61
N ASP A 2 -39.69 12.70 0.65
CA ASP A 2 -39.03 11.43 0.91
C ASP A 2 -37.52 11.61 0.88
N THR A 3 -36.89 11.30 2.00
CA THR A 3 -35.44 11.30 2.20
C THR A 3 -34.81 10.18 1.39
N LEU A 4 -34.03 10.56 0.37
CA LEU A 4 -33.13 9.68 -0.37
C LEU A 4 -31.99 9.24 0.55
N ILE A 5 -32.22 8.18 1.33
CA ILE A 5 -31.14 7.41 1.94
C ILE A 5 -30.38 6.77 0.77
N LYS A 6 -29.18 7.31 0.49
CA LYS A 6 -28.21 6.68 -0.42
C LYS A 6 -27.89 5.30 0.16
N LYS A 7 -28.51 4.26 -0.41
CA LYS A 7 -28.30 2.87 -0.05
C LYS A 7 -26.81 2.57 -0.30
N LYS A 8 -26.04 2.34 0.78
CA LYS A 8 -24.67 1.83 0.70
C LYS A 8 -24.72 0.57 -0.17
N PRO A 9 -23.92 0.46 -1.24
CA PRO A 9 -23.97 -0.71 -2.10
C PRO A 9 -23.68 -1.93 -1.24
N THR A 10 -24.62 -2.89 -1.28
CA THR A 10 -24.51 -4.20 -0.64
C THR A 10 -23.42 -4.97 -1.37
N GLN A 11 -22.19 -4.87 -0.88
CA GLN A 11 -21.04 -5.55 -1.44
C GLN A 11 -20.89 -6.89 -0.73
N THR A 12 -21.03 -7.97 -1.50
CA THR A 12 -20.62 -9.31 -1.11
C THR A 12 -19.08 -9.31 -1.10
N PRO A 13 -18.39 -9.94 -0.11
CA PRO A 13 -16.93 -9.94 -0.09
C PRO A 13 -16.43 -10.81 -1.26
N SER A 14 -16.16 -10.18 -2.39
CA SER A 14 -15.50 -10.80 -3.54
C SER A 14 -13.99 -10.69 -3.37
N SER A 15 -13.24 -11.58 -4.02
CA SER A 15 -11.78 -11.52 -4.12
C SER A 15 -11.24 -10.18 -4.63
N SER A 16 -12.09 -9.32 -5.22
CA SER A 16 -11.72 -7.99 -5.74
C SER A 16 -11.35 -7.03 -4.61
N TYR A 17 -12.15 -6.93 -3.55
CA TYR A 17 -11.89 -6.00 -2.43
C TYR A 17 -10.57 -6.29 -1.72
N PHE A 18 -10.19 -7.56 -1.65
CA PHE A 18 -8.90 -7.94 -1.07
C PHE A 18 -7.73 -7.46 -1.95
N LYS A 19 -7.81 -7.63 -3.27
CA LYS A 19 -6.78 -7.16 -4.18
C LYS A 19 -6.75 -5.62 -4.28
N GLU A 20 -7.91 -4.96 -4.25
CA GLU A 20 -8.05 -3.50 -4.17
C GLU A 20 -7.38 -2.96 -2.91
N GLY A 21 -7.63 -3.59 -1.75
CA GLY A 21 -6.97 -3.24 -0.49
C GLY A 21 -5.45 -3.34 -0.59
N ILE A 22 -4.92 -4.45 -1.15
CA ILE A 22 -3.47 -4.59 -1.36
C ILE A 22 -2.93 -3.49 -2.28
N LEU A 23 -3.63 -3.19 -3.39
CA LEU A 23 -3.20 -2.14 -4.31
C LEU A 23 -3.11 -0.77 -3.63
N LEU A 24 -4.13 -0.42 -2.84
CA LEU A 24 -4.19 0.86 -2.12
C LEU A 24 -3.10 0.94 -1.05
N GLY A 25 -2.85 -0.16 -0.33
CA GLY A 25 -1.73 -0.25 0.61
C GLY A 25 -0.39 -0.11 -0.09
N LEU A 26 -0.19 -0.75 -1.25
CA LEU A 26 1.06 -0.66 -2.01
C LEU A 26 1.33 0.78 -2.44
N CYS A 27 0.33 1.46 -3.00
CA CYS A 27 0.45 2.87 -3.38
C CYS A 27 0.80 3.76 -2.17
N HIS A 28 0.25 3.48 -0.99
CA HIS A 28 0.57 4.23 0.22
C HIS A 28 1.98 3.90 0.75
N GLY A 29 2.40 2.63 0.68
CA GLY A 29 3.74 2.20 1.08
C GLY A 29 4.84 2.94 0.32
N ILE A 30 4.75 3.03 -1.00
CA ILE A 30 5.76 3.75 -1.84
C ILE A 30 5.75 5.28 -1.64
N MET A 31 4.77 5.82 -0.90
CA MET A 31 4.71 7.25 -0.57
C MET A 31 5.25 7.55 0.83
N ALA A 32 5.68 6.54 1.60
CA ALA A 32 6.02 6.66 3.02
C ALA A 32 7.03 7.77 3.31
N ASP A 33 8.05 7.91 2.47
CA ASP A 33 9.14 8.87 2.61
C ASP A 33 8.95 10.14 1.76
N ASN A 34 7.79 10.28 1.10
CA ASN A 34 7.44 11.36 0.18
C ASN A 34 8.38 11.47 -1.04
N GLN A 35 9.02 10.38 -1.45
CA GLN A 35 9.84 10.29 -2.66
C GLN A 35 9.55 9.00 -3.42
N ILE A 36 8.81 9.09 -4.52
CA ILE A 36 8.55 7.94 -5.38
C ILE A 36 9.70 7.78 -6.40
N LEU A 37 10.37 6.62 -6.37
CA LEU A 37 11.42 6.21 -7.30
C LEU A 37 10.84 5.50 -8.54
N ASP A 38 11.61 5.48 -9.63
CA ASP A 38 11.18 4.73 -10.84
C ASP A 38 11.06 3.24 -10.56
N GLU A 39 11.96 2.69 -9.74
CA GLU A 39 11.98 1.27 -9.39
C GLU A 39 10.70 0.87 -8.64
N GLU A 40 10.22 1.72 -7.73
CA GLU A 40 8.96 1.53 -7.02
C GLU A 40 7.74 1.63 -7.96
N LEU A 41 7.77 2.56 -8.92
CA LEU A 41 6.70 2.67 -9.92
C LEU A 41 6.68 1.49 -10.88
N ILE A 42 7.85 0.97 -11.26
CA ILE A 42 7.98 -0.24 -12.07
C ILE A 42 7.48 -1.43 -11.27
N PHE A 43 7.83 -1.55 -9.99
CA PHE A 43 7.31 -2.60 -9.11
C PHE A 43 5.78 -2.55 -8.99
N LEU A 44 5.21 -1.38 -8.68
CA LEU A 44 3.77 -1.17 -8.60
C LEU A 44 3.08 -1.49 -9.94
N LYS A 45 3.69 -1.08 -11.06
CA LYS A 45 3.22 -1.44 -12.41
C LYS A 45 3.18 -2.95 -12.57
N ASP A 46 4.29 -3.65 -12.36
CA ASP A 46 4.36 -5.09 -12.55
C ASP A 46 3.36 -5.83 -11.64
N TRP A 47 3.20 -5.36 -10.39
CA TRP A 47 2.21 -5.90 -9.46
C TRP A 47 0.78 -5.74 -9.98
N ILE A 48 0.36 -4.53 -10.40
CA ILE A 48 -1.03 -4.32 -10.86
C ILE A 48 -1.32 -5.04 -12.19
N TYR A 49 -0.34 -5.11 -13.10
CA TYR A 49 -0.51 -5.86 -14.36
C TYR A 49 -0.55 -7.39 -14.15
N SER A 50 -0.02 -7.90 -13.04
CA SER A 50 -0.23 -9.30 -12.63
C SER A 50 -1.68 -9.58 -12.19
N GLN A 51 -2.43 -8.52 -11.86
CA GLN A 51 -3.83 -8.57 -11.42
C GLN A 51 -4.74 -7.98 -12.49
N ILE A 52 -4.87 -8.66 -13.65
CA ILE A 52 -5.54 -8.13 -14.85
C ILE A 52 -6.92 -7.49 -14.57
N GLU A 53 -7.70 -8.07 -13.66
CA GLU A 53 -9.02 -7.59 -13.22
C GLU A 53 -8.98 -6.15 -12.67
N LEU A 54 -7.90 -5.75 -11.98
CA LEU A 54 -7.75 -4.40 -11.43
C LEU A 54 -7.43 -3.35 -12.50
N THR A 55 -6.88 -3.76 -13.64
CA THR A 55 -6.43 -2.82 -14.68
C THR A 55 -7.58 -2.19 -15.46
N GLU A 56 -8.76 -2.82 -15.45
CA GLU A 56 -9.93 -2.40 -16.23
C GLU A 56 -10.95 -1.60 -15.39
N GLU A 57 -10.98 -1.81 -14.08
CA GLU A 57 -11.95 -1.20 -13.17
C GLU A 57 -11.32 -0.15 -12.24
N HIS A 58 -12.14 0.73 -11.69
CA HIS A 58 -11.69 1.74 -10.72
C HIS A 58 -11.62 1.07 -9.32
N PRO A 59 -10.57 1.28 -8.50
CA PRO A 59 -9.54 2.31 -8.60
C PRO A 59 -8.36 1.98 -9.52
N GLY A 60 -8.12 0.70 -9.80
CA GLY A 60 -6.86 0.26 -10.43
C GLY A 60 -6.58 0.86 -11.80
N SER A 61 -7.59 0.99 -12.67
CA SER A 61 -7.49 1.66 -13.98
C SER A 61 -7.00 3.11 -13.90
N ASP A 62 -7.30 3.85 -12.83
CA ASP A 62 -6.82 5.22 -12.65
C ASP A 62 -5.40 5.25 -12.09
N ILE A 63 -5.06 4.30 -11.22
CA ILE A 63 -3.68 4.07 -10.76
C ILE A 63 -2.78 3.73 -11.96
N VAL A 64 -3.20 2.85 -12.87
CA VAL A 64 -2.46 2.54 -14.11
C VAL A 64 -2.19 3.79 -14.94
N LYS A 65 -3.17 4.69 -15.09
CA LYS A 65 -2.99 5.94 -15.84
C LYS A 65 -1.95 6.84 -15.16
N LEU A 66 -2.04 7.01 -13.84
CA LEU A 66 -1.09 7.81 -13.08
C LEU A 66 0.34 7.28 -13.20
N ILE A 67 0.53 5.96 -13.09
CA ILE A 67 1.84 5.31 -13.26
C ILE A 67 2.40 5.55 -14.67
N ASN A 68 1.60 5.33 -15.71
CA ASN A 68 2.06 5.52 -17.09
C ASN A 68 2.45 6.99 -17.36
N ILE A 69 1.66 7.95 -16.86
CA ILE A 69 2.00 9.38 -16.96
C ILE A 69 3.34 9.67 -16.26
N ALA A 70 3.53 9.14 -15.04
CA ALA A 70 4.74 9.36 -14.27
C ALA A 70 6.00 8.79 -14.94
N LEU A 71 5.87 7.63 -15.61
CA LEU A 71 6.97 6.98 -16.31
C LEU A 71 7.26 7.57 -17.71
N GLU A 72 6.29 8.21 -18.37
CA GLU A 72 6.46 8.81 -19.71
C GLU A 72 7.01 10.25 -19.66
N GLU A 73 6.69 11.03 -18.62
CA GLU A 73 7.03 12.47 -18.49
C GLU A 73 8.46 12.72 -17.96
N HIS A 74 9.48 12.30 -18.71
CA HIS A 74 10.90 12.46 -18.35
C HIS A 74 11.40 13.91 -18.04
N PRO A 75 10.86 15.01 -18.62
CA PRO A 75 11.40 16.35 -18.36
C PRO A 75 10.82 17.12 -17.15
N VAL A 76 9.68 16.72 -16.56
CA VAL A 76 8.93 17.51 -15.55
C VAL A 76 8.80 16.79 -14.19
N ARG A 77 9.67 15.81 -13.96
CA ARG A 77 9.56 14.79 -12.93
C ARG A 77 9.21 15.28 -11.52
N PRO A 78 9.79 16.35 -10.93
CA PRO A 78 9.41 16.77 -9.57
C PRO A 78 7.95 17.20 -9.43
N ALA A 79 7.41 17.93 -10.41
CA ALA A 79 6.00 18.32 -10.39
C ALA A 79 5.09 17.11 -10.69
N THR A 80 5.52 16.23 -11.60
CA THR A 80 4.83 14.97 -11.89
C THR A 80 4.75 14.06 -10.67
N MET A 81 5.82 13.96 -9.86
CA MET A 81 5.85 13.15 -8.64
C MET A 81 4.94 13.72 -7.55
N GLN A 82 4.91 15.05 -7.36
CA GLN A 82 3.96 15.66 -6.44
C GLN A 82 2.51 15.41 -6.89
N SER A 83 2.20 15.57 -8.18
CA SER A 83 0.88 15.26 -8.72
C SER A 83 0.52 13.77 -8.62
N LEU A 84 1.51 12.88 -8.68
CA LEU A 84 1.33 11.45 -8.49
C LEU A 84 0.94 11.13 -7.03
N ILE A 85 1.67 11.69 -6.06
CA ILE A 85 1.37 11.56 -4.63
C ILE A 85 -0.05 12.08 -4.35
N GLU A 86 -0.38 13.29 -4.81
CA GLU A 86 -1.72 13.87 -4.67
C GLU A 86 -2.81 12.99 -5.30
N GLY A 87 -2.51 12.39 -6.46
CA GLY A 87 -3.40 11.45 -7.14
C GLY A 87 -3.66 10.18 -6.33
N PHE A 88 -2.61 9.56 -5.79
CA PHE A 88 -2.73 8.39 -4.93
C PHE A 88 -3.44 8.70 -3.61
N GLU A 89 -3.14 9.83 -2.97
CA GLU A 89 -3.85 10.28 -1.76
C GLU A 89 -5.34 10.50 -2.01
N ALA A 90 -5.70 11.13 -3.14
CA ALA A 90 -7.10 11.35 -3.51
C ALA A 90 -7.85 10.03 -3.71
N ILE A 91 -7.21 9.04 -4.34
CA ILE A 91 -7.77 7.69 -4.50
C ILE A 91 -7.88 7.03 -3.14
N PHE A 92 -6.83 6.99 -2.33
CA PHE A 92 -6.85 6.37 -1.00
C PHE A 92 -7.97 6.94 -0.11
N SER A 93 -8.11 8.27 -0.08
CA SER A 93 -9.16 8.95 0.67
C SER A 93 -10.57 8.58 0.20
N ALA A 94 -10.78 8.41 -1.11
CA ALA A 94 -12.08 8.01 -1.67
C ALA A 94 -12.51 6.58 -1.29
N TYR A 95 -11.53 5.71 -1.00
CA TYR A 95 -11.71 4.29 -0.69
C TYR A 95 -11.55 3.96 0.80
N GLN A 96 -11.13 4.92 1.62
CA GLN A 96 -11.00 4.77 3.06
C GLN A 96 -12.28 4.17 3.67
N ASN A 97 -12.09 3.14 4.52
CA ASN A 97 -13.15 2.36 5.18
C ASN A 97 -14.01 1.44 4.28
N ARG A 98 -13.62 1.22 3.02
CA ARG A 98 -14.24 0.22 2.12
C ARG A 98 -13.37 -1.03 1.97
N GLU A 99 -12.11 -0.91 2.35
CA GLU A 99 -11.10 -1.94 2.20
C GLU A 99 -11.07 -2.91 3.38
N ASP A 100 -10.51 -4.10 3.15
CA ASP A 100 -10.07 -5.00 4.21
C ASP A 100 -8.77 -4.44 4.84
N PRO A 101 -8.75 -4.07 6.13
CA PRO A 101 -7.54 -3.52 6.77
C PRO A 101 -6.33 -4.45 6.71
N TRP A 102 -6.56 -5.77 6.67
CA TRP A 102 -5.50 -6.76 6.51
C TRP A 102 -4.89 -6.70 5.12
N ALA A 103 -5.73 -6.61 4.09
CA ALA A 103 -5.29 -6.46 2.71
C ALA A 103 -4.46 -5.17 2.53
N VAL A 104 -4.93 -4.06 3.09
CA VAL A 104 -4.20 -2.78 3.04
C VAL A 104 -2.85 -2.91 3.75
N PHE A 105 -2.79 -3.55 4.91
CA PHE A 105 -1.52 -3.74 5.60
C PHE A 105 -0.52 -4.57 4.77
N ILE A 106 -0.97 -5.66 4.13
CA ILE A 106 -0.14 -6.43 3.19
C ILE A 106 0.36 -5.54 2.05
N GLY A 107 -0.52 -4.70 1.50
CA GLY A 107 -0.15 -3.70 0.51
C GLY A 107 0.93 -2.75 1.01
N LEU A 108 0.79 -2.18 2.21
CA LEU A 108 1.81 -1.31 2.79
C LEU A 108 3.17 -2.02 2.88
N CYS A 109 3.19 -3.29 3.31
CA CYS A 109 4.41 -4.10 3.31
C CYS A 109 5.01 -4.29 1.92
N TYR A 110 4.18 -4.52 0.89
CA TYR A 110 4.66 -4.55 -0.50
C TYR A 110 5.24 -3.20 -0.94
N GLY A 111 4.59 -2.10 -0.60
CA GLY A 111 5.03 -0.77 -1.01
C GLY A 111 6.36 -0.38 -0.39
N VAL A 112 6.55 -0.60 0.92
CA VAL A 112 7.85 -0.31 1.55
C VAL A 112 8.96 -1.28 1.12
N LEU A 113 8.63 -2.41 0.49
CA LEU A 113 9.59 -3.35 -0.11
C LEU A 113 9.75 -3.16 -1.62
N ALA A 114 9.12 -2.13 -2.20
CA ALA A 114 9.08 -1.94 -3.64
C ALA A 114 10.47 -1.61 -4.21
N ASP A 115 11.36 -1.06 -3.39
CA ASP A 115 12.77 -0.88 -3.70
C ASP A 115 13.69 -1.69 -2.75
N ASP A 116 15.01 -1.48 -2.87
CA ASP A 116 16.00 -2.17 -2.05
C ASP A 116 16.32 -1.42 -0.74
N ALA A 117 15.59 -0.37 -0.36
CA ALA A 117 15.93 0.49 0.77
C ALA A 117 14.76 0.66 1.75
N ILE A 118 14.92 0.13 2.97
CA ILE A 118 14.01 0.48 4.08
C ILE A 118 14.54 1.72 4.80
N ALA A 119 13.71 2.74 4.91
CA ALA A 119 13.92 3.96 5.66
C ALA A 119 13.15 3.95 7.00
N PRO A 120 13.50 4.84 7.95
CA PRO A 120 12.73 5.01 9.18
C PRO A 120 11.27 5.42 8.95
N ALA A 121 10.99 6.15 7.86
CA ALA A 121 9.63 6.56 7.49
C ALA A 121 8.71 5.35 7.21
N ASP A 122 9.24 4.30 6.58
CA ASP A 122 8.52 3.05 6.32
C ASP A 122 8.10 2.35 7.61
N ILE A 123 9.01 2.31 8.59
CA ILE A 123 8.75 1.71 9.89
C ILE A 123 7.65 2.49 10.62
N GLU A 124 7.71 3.82 10.59
CA GLU A 124 6.67 4.66 11.18
C GLU A 124 5.33 4.52 10.46
N LEU A 125 5.31 4.42 9.12
CA LEU A 125 4.09 4.17 8.34
C LEU A 125 3.42 2.86 8.78
N LEU A 126 4.17 1.75 8.77
CA LEU A 126 3.64 0.44 9.14
C LEU A 126 3.13 0.42 10.59
N LEU A 127 3.91 0.99 11.53
CA LEU A 127 3.51 1.02 12.93
C LEU A 127 2.29 1.91 13.17
N ASN A 128 2.24 3.10 12.57
CA ASN A 128 1.09 4.00 12.71
C ASN A 128 -0.19 3.36 12.14
N TRP A 129 -0.11 2.72 10.98
CA TRP A 129 -1.24 1.97 10.43
C TRP A 129 -1.74 0.89 11.40
N LEU A 130 -0.82 0.11 11.96
CA LEU A 130 -1.15 -0.93 12.94
C LEU A 130 -1.78 -0.33 14.19
N GLU A 131 -1.28 0.80 14.72
CA GLU A 131 -1.88 1.51 15.86
C GLU A 131 -3.34 1.92 15.59
N GLU A 132 -3.63 2.36 14.38
CA GLU A 132 -4.99 2.75 13.96
C GLU A 132 -5.92 1.55 13.73
N HIS A 133 -5.35 0.37 13.45
CA HIS A 133 -6.07 -0.87 13.11
C HIS A 133 -5.68 -2.03 14.05
N PRO A 134 -6.08 -1.98 15.34
CA PRO A 134 -5.69 -2.99 16.33
C PRO A 134 -6.18 -4.41 15.98
N GLU A 135 -7.23 -4.55 15.17
CA GLU A 135 -7.71 -5.82 14.63
C GLU A 135 -6.72 -6.51 13.69
N VAL A 136 -5.81 -5.76 13.07
CA VAL A 136 -4.73 -6.31 12.24
C VAL A 136 -3.60 -6.85 13.12
N LYS A 137 -3.29 -6.17 14.24
CA LYS A 137 -2.18 -6.55 15.14
C LYS A 137 -2.30 -7.96 15.74
N VAL A 138 -3.53 -8.47 15.85
CA VAL A 138 -3.80 -9.78 16.47
C VAL A 138 -3.63 -10.95 15.50
N GLN A 139 -3.32 -10.68 14.22
CA GLN A 139 -3.06 -11.72 13.24
C GLN A 139 -1.78 -12.49 13.60
N SER A 140 -1.89 -13.82 13.70
CA SER A 140 -0.77 -14.71 14.04
C SER A 140 0.43 -14.57 13.09
N GLN A 141 0.16 -14.18 11.84
CA GLN A 141 1.14 -13.93 10.80
C GLN A 141 2.12 -12.80 11.17
N LEU A 142 1.76 -11.94 12.12
CA LEU A 142 2.59 -10.83 12.58
C LEU A 142 3.44 -11.15 13.82
N GLU A 143 3.37 -12.38 14.35
CA GLU A 143 4.04 -12.76 15.61
C GLU A 143 5.56 -12.48 15.60
N VAL A 144 6.21 -12.64 14.44
CA VAL A 144 7.65 -12.37 14.26
C VAL A 144 7.92 -10.92 13.89
N LEU A 145 7.22 -10.40 12.88
CA LEU A 145 7.47 -9.07 12.30
C LEU A 145 7.15 -7.94 13.28
N LEU A 146 6.02 -8.03 14.00
CA LEU A 146 5.52 -6.94 14.84
C LEU A 146 6.49 -6.54 15.96
N PRO A 147 7.06 -7.48 16.74
CA PRO A 147 8.12 -7.13 17.70
C PRO A 147 9.30 -6.41 17.06
N SER A 148 9.80 -6.84 15.91
CA SER A 148 10.95 -6.22 15.25
C SER A 148 10.65 -4.80 14.75
N LEU A 149 9.44 -4.53 14.26
CA LEU A 149 9.02 -3.17 13.90
C LEU A 149 9.11 -2.25 15.13
N TYR A 150 8.50 -2.63 16.27
CA TYR A 150 8.56 -1.82 17.49
C TYR A 150 9.96 -1.66 18.06
N GLN A 151 10.78 -2.71 18.00
CA GLN A 151 12.16 -2.62 18.49
C GLN A 151 13.02 -1.71 17.59
N THR A 152 12.73 -1.63 16.29
CA THR A 152 13.41 -0.69 15.38
C THR A 152 13.10 0.76 15.72
N ARG A 153 11.85 1.05 16.07
CA ARG A 153 11.41 2.36 16.57
C ARG A 153 12.08 2.77 17.89
N THR A 154 12.30 1.82 18.80
CA THR A 154 12.65 2.11 20.20
C THR A 154 14.10 1.83 20.59
N ALA A 155 14.82 0.98 19.85
CA ALA A 155 16.11 0.43 20.26
C ALA A 155 17.23 0.50 19.21
N ASN A 156 17.05 1.27 18.13
CA ASN A 156 18.07 1.47 17.08
C ASN A 156 18.56 0.15 16.44
N LEU A 157 17.66 -0.82 16.24
CA LEU A 157 17.92 -2.05 15.49
C LEU A 157 18.25 -1.76 14.03
N SER A 158 18.98 -2.68 13.39
CA SER A 158 19.27 -2.56 11.96
C SER A 158 17.99 -2.73 11.14
N LEU A 159 17.75 -1.77 10.24
CA LEU A 159 16.70 -1.83 9.22
C LEU A 159 16.85 -3.07 8.33
N ASP A 160 18.08 -3.58 8.15
CA ASP A 160 18.34 -4.83 7.41
C ASP A 160 17.59 -6.03 7.99
N LYS A 161 17.51 -6.12 9.33
CA LYS A 161 16.81 -7.22 9.99
C LYS A 161 15.32 -7.15 9.70
N VAL A 162 14.72 -5.96 9.82
CA VAL A 162 13.30 -5.76 9.53
C VAL A 162 12.99 -6.05 8.07
N LYS A 163 13.87 -5.61 7.17
CA LYS A 163 13.73 -5.89 5.73
C LYS A 163 13.64 -7.39 5.45
N ILE A 164 14.52 -8.19 6.05
CA ILE A 164 14.48 -9.66 5.93
C ILE A 164 13.14 -10.21 6.43
N GLU A 165 12.69 -9.77 7.61
CA GLU A 165 11.43 -10.25 8.19
C GLU A 165 10.19 -9.80 7.39
N LEU A 166 10.23 -8.63 6.75
CA LEU A 166 9.20 -8.18 5.81
C LEU A 166 9.16 -9.08 4.57
N TYR A 167 10.31 -9.45 3.99
CA TYR A 167 10.36 -10.41 2.89
C TYR A 167 9.82 -11.78 3.30
N ASP A 168 10.25 -12.30 4.45
CA ASP A 168 9.77 -13.59 4.96
C ASP A 168 8.25 -13.57 5.21
N PHE A 169 7.72 -12.44 5.71
CA PHE A 169 6.30 -12.21 5.89
C PHE A 169 5.53 -12.28 4.56
N ILE A 170 5.96 -11.55 3.54
CA ILE A 170 5.32 -11.57 2.21
C ILE A 170 5.39 -12.99 1.60
N GLN A 171 6.56 -13.63 1.63
CA GLN A 171 6.76 -14.99 1.10
C GLN A 171 5.94 -16.06 1.84
N MET A 172 5.55 -15.82 3.08
CA MET A 172 4.66 -16.70 3.83
C MET A 172 3.22 -16.58 3.35
N LEU A 173 2.77 -15.40 2.92
CA LEU A 173 1.39 -15.16 2.47
C LEU A 173 1.13 -15.64 1.05
N ASP A 174 2.16 -15.71 0.21
CA ASP A 174 2.06 -16.19 -1.18
C ASP A 174 2.00 -17.72 -1.31
N LYS A 175 2.08 -18.47 -0.20
CA LYS A 175 2.07 -19.95 -0.15
C LYS A 175 0.68 -20.52 0.09
#